data_AF-A0A7C3F3U2-F1
#
_entry.id   AF-A0A7C3F3U2-F1
#
_cell.length_a   1.000
_cell.length_b   1.000
_cell.length_c   1.000
_cell.angle_alpha   90.00
_cell.angle_beta   90.00
_cell.angle_gamma   90.00
#
_symmetry.space_group_name_H-M   'P 1'
#
loop_
_entity.id
_entity.type
_entity.pdbx_description
1 polymer ?
#
loop_
_entity_poly.entity_id
_entity_poly.type
_entity_poly.pdbx_seq_one_letter_code
_entity_poly.pdbx_strand_id
1 'polypeptide(L)'
;MALRYYRQRLIFSFFFMSFLLAKIQVGNLWKSQTSLFQLLASHISKYPRMQLQDIFKLLYQGTMGPVHALKSPAVFIRRFKKEYEKLESNKDEPLWESIRPDGQLVRVNLRAYKARTNNHEMLVTLCLWSAECCRGSKDDLLAAWHTFKKLCRSGRIQRYEQEKIADFTKLLDENGYKAGAHSRTYRRLYKPSYRLICRKFLSLFTS
;
A
#
# COMPACT_ATOMS: atom_id res chain seq x y z
N MET A 1 -1.04 -3.94 57.66
CA MET A 1 -1.64 -3.07 56.61
C MET A 1 -0.71 -2.83 55.39
N ALA A 2 0.62 -2.95 55.52
CA ALA A 2 1.58 -2.70 54.42
C ALA A 2 1.69 -3.82 53.34
N LEU A 3 1.34 -5.07 53.65
CA LEU A 3 1.49 -6.21 52.72
C LEU A 3 0.44 -6.25 51.60
N ARG A 4 -0.73 -5.61 51.76
CA ARG A 4 -1.76 -5.53 50.70
C ARG A 4 -1.41 -4.50 49.62
N TYR A 5 -0.67 -3.44 49.97
CA TYR A 5 -0.26 -2.38 49.03
C TYR A 5 0.85 -2.85 48.06
N TYR A 6 1.75 -3.74 48.48
CA TYR A 6 2.82 -4.25 47.61
C TYR A 6 2.31 -5.20 46.52
N ARG A 7 1.29 -6.03 46.82
CA ARG A 7 0.68 -6.94 45.84
C ARG A 7 -0.06 -6.22 44.71
N GLN A 8 -0.67 -5.06 44.98
CA GLN A 8 -1.33 -4.25 43.95
C GLN A 8 -0.33 -3.56 43.01
N ARG A 9 0.86 -3.18 43.49
CA ARG A 9 1.91 -2.59 42.64
C ARG A 9 2.59 -3.61 41.72
N LEU A 10 2.74 -4.87 42.13
CA LEU A 10 3.29 -5.91 41.25
C LEU A 10 2.34 -6.30 40.11
N ILE A 11 1.03 -6.34 40.36
CA ILE A 11 0.02 -6.64 39.33
C ILE A 11 -0.08 -5.49 38.31
N PHE A 12 0.00 -4.23 38.77
CA PHE A 12 0.04 -3.06 37.87
C PHE A 12 1.32 -2.99 37.04
N SER A 13 2.46 -3.40 37.60
CA SER A 13 3.73 -3.43 36.86
C SER A 13 3.75 -4.50 35.76
N PHE A 14 3.13 -5.68 35.99
CA PHE A 14 2.99 -6.72 34.97
C PHE A 14 1.98 -6.38 33.87
N PHE A 15 0.91 -5.63 34.20
CA PHE A 15 -0.05 -5.14 33.21
C PHE A 15 0.53 -4.02 32.34
N PHE A 16 1.44 -3.20 32.88
CA PHE A 16 2.13 -2.18 32.09
C PHE A 16 3.21 -2.78 31.17
N MET A 17 3.84 -3.89 31.59
CA MET A 17 4.79 -4.66 30.75
C MET A 17 4.12 -5.56 29.71
N SER A 18 2.80 -5.76 29.76
CA SER A 18 2.04 -6.45 28.70
C SER A 18 1.41 -5.48 27.68
N PHE A 19 1.30 -4.19 28.00
CA PHE A 19 0.85 -3.16 27.05
C PHE A 19 1.97 -2.53 26.21
N LEU A 20 3.23 -2.65 26.64
CA LEU A 20 4.41 -2.24 25.86
C LEU A 20 4.87 -3.28 24.82
N LEU A 21 4.20 -4.44 24.73
CA LEU A 21 4.39 -5.43 23.67
C LEU A 21 3.41 -5.25 22.49
N ALA A 22 2.61 -4.18 22.50
CA ALA A 22 1.76 -3.83 21.36
C ALA A 22 2.61 -3.17 20.25
N LYS A 23 3.04 -4.00 19.28
CA LYS A 23 3.68 -3.69 17.98
C LYS A 23 5.21 -3.76 17.89
N ILE A 24 5.84 -4.72 18.57
CA ILE A 24 7.06 -5.27 17.97
C ILE A 24 6.62 -6.31 16.95
N GLN A 25 6.37 -5.89 15.70
CA GLN A 25 6.30 -6.84 14.60
C GLN A 25 7.73 -7.32 14.32
N VAL A 26 8.13 -8.36 15.03
CA VAL A 26 9.41 -9.06 14.84
C VAL A 26 9.32 -9.80 13.51
N GLY A 27 9.62 -9.11 12.41
CA GLY A 27 9.69 -9.71 11.10
C GLY A 27 9.27 -8.79 9.97
N ASN A 28 9.99 -8.86 8.86
CA ASN A 28 9.61 -8.18 7.63
C ASN A 28 8.26 -8.72 7.13
N LEU A 29 7.21 -7.89 7.19
CA LEU A 29 5.84 -8.27 6.79
C LEU A 29 5.73 -8.75 5.35
N TRP A 30 6.63 -8.32 4.48
CA TRP A 30 6.69 -8.78 3.09
C TRP A 30 7.18 -10.22 2.96
N LYS A 31 7.81 -10.78 4.00
CA LYS A 31 8.15 -12.20 4.11
C LYS A 31 7.01 -13.05 4.71
N SER A 32 6.02 -12.42 5.35
CA SER A 32 4.86 -13.11 5.93
C SER A 32 3.89 -13.55 4.83
N GLN A 33 3.78 -14.86 4.60
CA GLN A 33 2.80 -15.42 3.65
C GLN A 33 1.37 -15.05 4.04
N THR A 34 1.03 -15.05 5.33
CA THR A 34 -0.33 -14.72 5.80
C THR A 34 -0.67 -13.26 5.54
N SER A 35 0.20 -12.34 5.93
CA SER A 35 -0.05 -10.90 5.77
C SER A 35 -0.08 -10.48 4.30
N LEU A 36 0.82 -11.03 3.48
CA LEU A 36 0.81 -10.78 2.05
C LEU A 36 -0.40 -11.42 1.36
N PHE A 37 -0.79 -12.63 1.75
CA PHE A 37 -1.99 -13.28 1.22
C PHE A 37 -3.25 -12.46 1.51
N GLN A 38 -3.42 -11.96 2.73
CA GLN A 38 -4.57 -11.11 3.08
C GLN A 38 -4.65 -9.85 2.21
N LEU A 39 -3.52 -9.17 2.01
CA LEU A 39 -3.45 -8.00 1.14
C LEU A 39 -3.81 -8.36 -0.31
N LEU A 40 -3.18 -9.40 -0.86
CA LEU A 40 -3.39 -9.81 -2.25
C LEU A 40 -4.81 -10.34 -2.49
N ALA A 41 -5.36 -11.14 -1.57
CA ALA A 41 -6.72 -11.67 -1.66
C ALA A 41 -7.76 -10.55 -1.67
N SER A 42 -7.60 -9.52 -0.82
CA SER A 42 -8.46 -8.34 -0.84
C SER A 42 -8.44 -7.62 -2.19
N HIS A 43 -7.25 -7.41 -2.78
CA HIS A 43 -7.12 -6.76 -4.09
C HIS A 43 -7.60 -7.65 -5.23
N ILE A 44 -7.35 -8.95 -5.20
CA ILE A 44 -7.83 -9.92 -6.20
C ILE A 44 -9.35 -9.99 -6.21
N SER A 45 -9.98 -9.96 -5.04
CA SER A 45 -11.45 -9.91 -4.89
C SER A 45 -12.02 -8.61 -5.46
N LYS A 46 -11.41 -7.46 -5.14
CA LYS A 46 -11.85 -6.14 -5.63
C LYS A 46 -11.57 -5.93 -7.12
N TYR A 47 -10.49 -6.53 -7.64
CA TYR A 47 -10.05 -6.42 -9.03
C TYR A 47 -9.94 -7.80 -9.70
N PRO A 48 -11.06 -8.48 -10.00
CA PRO A 48 -11.09 -9.83 -10.56
C PRO A 48 -10.41 -9.99 -11.92
N ARG A 49 -9.97 -8.93 -12.59
CA ARG A 49 -9.26 -8.96 -13.88
C ARG A 49 -7.81 -8.45 -13.79
N MET A 50 -7.26 -8.28 -12.58
CA MET A 50 -5.85 -7.89 -12.39
C MET A 50 -4.86 -8.95 -12.89
N GLN A 51 -3.83 -8.51 -13.61
CA GLN A 51 -2.79 -9.37 -14.18
C GLN A 51 -1.52 -9.36 -13.31
N LEU A 52 -0.52 -10.20 -13.63
CA LEU A 52 0.76 -10.25 -12.89
C LEU A 52 1.44 -8.87 -12.78
N GLN A 53 1.38 -8.07 -13.84
CA GLN A 53 1.87 -6.70 -13.83
C GLN A 53 1.18 -5.81 -12.78
N ASP A 54 -0.12 -5.99 -12.56
CA ASP A 54 -0.89 -5.22 -11.58
C ASP A 54 -0.60 -5.69 -10.15
N ILE A 55 -0.37 -7.00 -9.95
CA ILE A 55 0.14 -7.55 -8.68
C ILE A 55 1.51 -6.93 -8.37
N PHE A 56 2.44 -6.99 -9.31
CA PHE A 56 3.77 -6.42 -9.12
C PHE A 56 3.70 -4.92 -8.83
N LYS A 57 2.82 -4.19 -9.52
CA LYS A 57 2.63 -2.76 -9.28
C LYS A 57 2.06 -2.46 -7.89
N LEU A 58 1.14 -3.29 -7.38
CA LEU A 58 0.65 -3.19 -6.01
C LEU A 58 1.80 -3.38 -5.01
N LEU A 59 2.60 -4.44 -5.16
CA LEU A 59 3.76 -4.70 -4.30
C LEU A 59 4.78 -3.57 -4.38
N TYR A 60 5.14 -3.14 -5.58
CA TYR A 60 6.05 -2.04 -5.82
C TYR A 60 5.60 -0.76 -5.10
N GLN A 61 4.33 -0.37 -5.25
CA GLN A 61 3.84 0.83 -4.58
C GLN A 61 3.85 0.68 -3.05
N GLY A 62 3.53 -0.51 -2.55
CA GLY A 62 3.53 -0.80 -1.12
C GLY A 62 4.92 -0.77 -0.49
N THR A 63 5.94 -1.27 -1.20
CA THR A 63 7.31 -1.40 -0.70
C THR A 63 8.19 -0.19 -1.02
N MET A 64 7.99 0.46 -2.17
CA MET A 64 8.80 1.60 -2.62
C MET A 64 8.22 2.96 -2.23
N GLY A 65 6.95 2.99 -1.80
CA GLY A 65 6.28 4.22 -1.35
C GLY A 65 6.05 5.28 -2.44
N PRO A 66 5.65 6.50 -2.05
CA PRO A 66 5.36 7.60 -2.97
C PRO A 66 6.61 8.29 -3.55
N VAL A 67 7.79 8.11 -2.95
CA VAL A 67 9.03 8.89 -3.25
C VAL A 67 9.40 8.85 -4.72
N HIS A 68 9.33 7.70 -5.37
CA HIS A 68 9.72 7.56 -6.78
C HIS A 68 8.88 8.41 -7.73
N ALA A 69 7.63 8.74 -7.36
CA ALA A 69 6.75 9.60 -8.15
C ALA A 69 7.03 11.10 -7.95
N LEU A 70 7.83 11.48 -6.94
CA LEU A 70 7.92 12.84 -6.40
C LEU A 70 9.29 13.50 -6.54
N LYS A 71 10.18 12.99 -7.41
CA LYS A 71 11.56 13.50 -7.60
C LYS A 71 11.69 15.01 -7.84
N SER A 72 10.64 15.66 -8.34
CA SER A 72 10.57 17.12 -8.42
C SER A 72 9.18 17.57 -7.94
N PRO A 73 9.09 18.18 -6.73
CA PRO A 73 7.82 18.65 -6.18
C PRO A 73 7.10 19.60 -7.12
N ALA A 74 7.79 20.60 -7.70
CA ALA A 74 7.18 21.56 -8.63
C ALA A 74 6.59 20.88 -9.88
N VAL A 75 7.30 19.91 -10.46
CA VAL A 75 6.80 19.14 -11.63
C VAL A 75 5.62 18.27 -11.23
N PHE A 76 5.67 17.64 -10.04
CA PHE A 76 4.58 16.85 -9.51
C PHE A 76 3.31 17.69 -9.32
N ILE A 77 3.41 18.83 -8.63
CA ILE A 77 2.29 19.75 -8.37
C ILE A 77 1.62 20.16 -9.69
N ARG A 78 2.42 20.61 -10.66
CA ARG A 78 1.92 21.03 -11.98
C ARG A 78 1.22 19.90 -12.72
N ARG A 79 1.79 18.69 -12.73
CA ARG A 79 1.19 17.52 -13.40
C ARG A 79 -0.08 17.05 -12.69
N PHE A 80 -0.05 17.04 -11.36
CA PHE A 80 -1.19 16.69 -10.53
C PHE A 80 -2.37 17.61 -10.80
N LYS A 81 -2.17 18.94 -10.79
CA LYS A 81 -3.23 19.91 -11.06
C LYS A 81 -3.89 19.66 -12.42
N LYS A 82 -3.10 19.52 -13.49
CA LYS A 82 -3.60 19.23 -14.85
C LYS A 82 -4.37 17.91 -14.95
N GLU A 83 -3.92 16.87 -14.25
CA GLU A 83 -4.64 15.58 -14.18
C GLU A 83 -5.96 15.72 -13.44
N TYR A 84 -5.94 16.40 -12.29
CA TYR A 84 -7.08 16.53 -11.38
C TYR A 84 -8.20 17.39 -11.97
N GLU A 85 -7.87 18.47 -12.68
CA GLU A 85 -8.84 19.31 -13.39
C GLU A 85 -9.63 18.51 -14.42
N LYS A 86 -8.96 17.67 -15.21
CA LYS A 86 -9.56 16.84 -16.27
C LYS A 86 -10.31 15.60 -15.75
N LEU A 87 -10.15 15.28 -14.48
CA LEU A 87 -10.70 14.05 -13.90
C LEU A 87 -12.19 14.22 -13.58
N GLU A 88 -13.03 13.31 -14.08
CA GLU A 88 -14.44 13.23 -13.69
C GLU A 88 -14.58 12.66 -12.28
N SER A 89 -15.28 13.39 -11.41
CA SER A 89 -15.59 12.95 -10.05
C SER A 89 -16.54 11.76 -10.03
N ASN A 90 -16.40 10.89 -9.03
CA ASN A 90 -17.32 9.76 -8.82
C ASN A 90 -17.44 9.47 -7.31
N LYS A 91 -18.60 9.75 -6.71
CA LYS A 91 -18.83 9.58 -5.27
C LYS A 91 -19.05 8.13 -4.85
N ASP A 92 -19.41 7.26 -5.79
CA ASP A 92 -19.76 5.86 -5.52
C ASP A 92 -18.51 4.96 -5.41
N GLU A 93 -17.33 5.51 -5.73
CA GLU A 93 -16.07 4.83 -5.57
C GLU A 93 -15.51 4.97 -4.13
N PRO A 94 -14.84 3.93 -3.61
CA PRO A 94 -14.21 4.02 -2.30
C PRO A 94 -13.11 5.08 -2.29
N LEU A 95 -13.12 5.92 -1.26
CA LEU A 95 -12.17 7.03 -1.14
C LEU A 95 -10.72 6.56 -1.07
N TRP A 96 -10.46 5.43 -0.43
CA TRP A 96 -9.11 4.90 -0.29
C TRP A 96 -9.08 3.38 -0.15
N GLU A 97 -7.92 2.79 -0.38
CA GLU A 97 -7.64 1.37 -0.13
C GLU A 97 -6.22 1.19 0.42
N SER A 98 -6.01 0.22 1.31
CA SER A 98 -4.66 -0.14 1.78
C SER A 98 -3.86 -0.83 0.69
N ILE A 99 -2.56 -0.54 0.61
CA ILE A 99 -1.63 -1.21 -0.30
C ILE A 99 -0.41 -1.81 0.40
N ARG A 100 -0.41 -1.78 1.74
CA ARG A 100 0.69 -2.29 2.56
C ARG A 100 0.14 -3.25 3.62
N PRO A 101 0.83 -4.36 3.95
CA PRO A 101 0.30 -5.35 4.89
C PRO A 101 0.04 -4.79 6.30
N ASP A 102 0.78 -3.78 6.74
CA ASP A 102 0.55 -3.08 8.02
C ASP A 102 -0.58 -2.03 7.98
N GLY A 103 -1.18 -1.83 6.81
CA GLY A 103 -2.23 -0.83 6.60
C GLY A 103 -1.76 0.62 6.57
N GLN A 104 -0.46 0.92 6.67
CA GLN A 104 0.03 2.28 6.91
C GLN A 104 0.21 3.12 5.64
N LEU A 105 0.17 2.50 4.45
CA LEU A 105 0.21 3.20 3.18
C LEU A 105 -1.04 2.87 2.37
N VAL A 106 -1.71 3.90 1.87
CA VAL A 106 -2.99 3.78 1.15
C VAL A 106 -2.93 4.44 -0.21
N ARG A 107 -3.76 3.96 -1.15
CA ARG A 107 -4.14 4.67 -2.37
C ARG A 107 -5.40 5.48 -2.09
N VAL A 108 -5.36 6.78 -2.30
CA VAL A 108 -6.53 7.67 -2.31
C VAL A 108 -7.05 7.77 -3.73
N ASN A 109 -8.33 7.48 -3.93
CA ASN A 109 -9.02 7.62 -5.20
C ASN A 109 -9.31 9.09 -5.50
N LEU A 110 -8.71 9.60 -6.57
CA LEU A 110 -8.83 11.01 -6.95
C LEU A 110 -10.26 11.37 -7.37
N ARG A 111 -11.01 10.45 -8.00
CA ARG A 111 -12.39 10.69 -8.45
C ARG A 111 -13.33 10.82 -7.26
N ALA A 112 -13.18 9.93 -6.28
CA ALA A 112 -13.94 9.96 -5.03
C ALA A 112 -13.56 11.15 -4.16
N TYR A 113 -12.26 11.47 -4.07
CA TYR A 113 -11.78 12.64 -3.34
C TYR A 113 -12.31 13.95 -3.96
N LYS A 114 -12.30 14.06 -5.29
CA LYS A 114 -12.87 15.20 -6.03
C LYS A 114 -14.36 15.39 -5.77
N ALA A 115 -15.12 14.31 -5.69
CA ALA A 115 -16.54 14.36 -5.37
C ALA A 115 -16.85 14.85 -3.94
N ARG A 116 -15.90 14.72 -3.00
CA ARG A 116 -16.13 15.02 -1.56
C ARG A 116 -15.71 16.43 -1.16
N THR A 117 -14.49 16.86 -1.49
CA THR A 117 -13.94 18.12 -0.98
C THR A 117 -13.39 19.02 -2.09
N ASN A 118 -13.06 18.47 -3.26
CA ASN A 118 -12.36 19.15 -4.36
C ASN A 118 -11.07 19.92 -3.94
N ASN A 119 -10.55 19.69 -2.73
CA ASN A 119 -9.39 20.37 -2.16
C ASN A 119 -8.09 19.66 -2.59
N HIS A 120 -7.71 19.90 -3.85
CA HIS A 120 -6.56 19.27 -4.48
C HIS A 120 -5.21 19.70 -3.86
N GLU A 121 -5.12 20.92 -3.34
CA GLU A 121 -3.92 21.45 -2.68
C GLU A 121 -3.59 20.67 -1.40
N MET A 122 -4.60 20.39 -0.57
CA MET A 122 -4.43 19.54 0.61
C MET A 122 -3.88 18.15 0.21
N LEU A 123 -4.47 17.51 -0.80
CA LEU A 123 -4.01 16.18 -1.21
C LEU A 123 -2.57 16.18 -1.73
N VAL A 124 -2.16 17.23 -2.45
CA VAL A 124 -0.77 17.43 -2.87
C VAL A 124 0.16 17.50 -1.68
N THR A 125 -0.16 18.33 -0.68
CA THR A 125 0.63 18.48 0.55
C THR A 125 0.78 17.13 1.26
N LEU A 126 -0.30 16.37 1.38
CA LEU A 126 -0.25 15.05 2.02
C LEU A 126 0.57 14.03 1.23
N CYS A 127 0.60 14.12 -0.11
CA CYS A 127 1.50 13.29 -0.91
C CYS A 127 2.97 13.61 -0.63
N LEU A 128 3.33 14.89 -0.54
CA LEU A 128 4.69 15.34 -0.27
C LEU A 128 5.15 14.90 1.12
N TRP A 129 4.34 15.13 2.16
CA TRP A 129 4.64 14.66 3.52
C TRP A 129 4.75 13.14 3.61
N SER A 130 3.96 12.42 2.83
CA SER A 130 4.05 10.95 2.77
C SER A 130 5.34 10.47 2.11
N ALA A 131 5.90 11.23 1.16
CA ALA A 131 7.21 10.95 0.58
C ALA A 131 8.33 11.08 1.61
N GLU A 132 8.25 12.07 2.47
CA GLU A 132 9.25 12.28 3.53
C GLU A 132 9.17 11.19 4.60
N CYS A 133 7.95 10.75 4.95
CA CYS A 133 7.73 9.75 6.00
C CYS A 133 7.93 8.29 5.54
N CYS A 134 7.77 7.98 4.25
CA CYS A 134 7.74 6.61 3.75
C CYS A 134 8.91 6.36 2.78
N ARG A 135 10.03 5.89 3.32
CA ARG A 135 11.17 5.44 2.51
C ARG A 135 10.87 4.08 1.87
N GLY A 136 11.18 3.98 0.59
CA GLY A 136 11.06 2.73 -0.15
C GLY A 136 12.19 1.76 0.19
N SER A 137 11.92 0.45 0.08
CA SER A 137 12.91 -0.61 0.28
C SER A 137 12.88 -1.59 -0.90
N LYS A 138 14.01 -1.69 -1.62
CA LYS A 138 14.17 -2.68 -2.70
C LYS A 138 14.21 -4.10 -2.13
N ASP A 139 14.78 -4.29 -0.95
CA ASP A 139 14.80 -5.59 -0.28
C ASP A 139 13.38 -6.04 0.09
N ASP A 140 12.53 -5.11 0.51
CA ASP A 140 11.11 -5.39 0.75
C ASP A 140 10.37 -5.75 -0.54
N LEU A 141 10.68 -5.09 -1.66
CA LEU A 141 10.13 -5.44 -2.96
C LEU A 141 10.51 -6.87 -3.38
N LEU A 142 11.78 -7.23 -3.27
CA LEU A 142 12.27 -8.57 -3.58
C LEU A 142 11.65 -9.62 -2.65
N ALA A 143 11.56 -9.32 -1.35
CA ALA A 143 10.90 -10.17 -0.37
C ALA A 143 9.41 -10.36 -0.70
N ALA A 144 8.70 -9.29 -1.03
CA ALA A 144 7.28 -9.34 -1.39
C ALA A 144 7.05 -10.20 -2.65
N TRP A 145 7.87 -10.00 -3.69
CA TRP A 145 7.77 -10.80 -4.92
C TRP A 145 8.07 -12.28 -4.67
N HIS A 146 9.11 -12.58 -3.88
CA HIS A 146 9.43 -13.96 -3.49
C HIS A 146 8.29 -14.63 -2.71
N THR A 147 7.71 -13.92 -1.75
CA THR A 147 6.56 -14.42 -0.97
C THR A 147 5.33 -14.62 -1.86
N PHE A 148 5.07 -13.74 -2.84
CA PHE A 148 4.03 -13.95 -3.84
C PHE A 148 4.26 -15.26 -4.62
N LYS A 149 5.47 -15.51 -5.11
CA LYS A 149 5.80 -16.78 -5.80
C LYS A 149 5.57 -18.00 -4.90
N LYS A 150 5.92 -17.93 -3.61
CA LYS A 150 5.62 -19.01 -2.64
C LYS A 150 4.12 -19.25 -2.47
N LEU A 151 3.32 -18.19 -2.41
CA LEU A 151 1.85 -18.30 -2.33
C LEU A 151 1.26 -18.97 -3.57
N CYS A 152 1.80 -18.70 -4.76
CA CYS A 152 1.38 -19.36 -5.98
C CYS A 152 1.81 -20.84 -6.02
N ARG A 153 3.07 -21.15 -5.68
CA ARG A 153 3.59 -22.53 -5.68
C ARG A 153 2.90 -23.44 -4.67
N SER A 154 2.48 -22.90 -3.53
CA SER A 154 1.73 -23.63 -2.50
C SER A 154 0.23 -23.76 -2.80
N GLY A 155 -0.25 -23.22 -3.92
CA GLY A 155 -1.67 -23.27 -4.28
C GLY A 155 -2.57 -22.36 -3.45
N ARG A 156 -2.02 -21.45 -2.62
CA ARG A 156 -2.83 -20.43 -1.93
C ARG A 156 -3.37 -19.36 -2.89
N ILE A 157 -2.62 -19.06 -3.95
CA ILE A 157 -3.07 -18.21 -5.06
C ILE A 157 -2.98 -19.03 -6.35
N GLN A 158 -4.11 -19.56 -6.83
CA GLN A 158 -4.16 -20.47 -8.00
C GLN A 158 -4.47 -19.76 -9.32
N ARG A 159 -4.43 -18.43 -9.32
CA ARG A 159 -4.91 -17.60 -10.43
C ARG A 159 -3.94 -17.49 -11.61
N TYR A 160 -2.66 -17.78 -11.39
CA TYR A 160 -1.60 -17.52 -12.34
C TYR A 160 -0.79 -18.78 -12.59
N GLU A 161 -0.60 -19.13 -13.85
CA GLU A 161 0.23 -20.25 -14.29
C GLU A 161 1.69 -20.05 -13.86
N GLN A 162 2.34 -21.12 -13.41
CA GLN A 162 3.72 -21.05 -12.91
C GLN A 162 4.71 -20.59 -13.98
N GLU A 163 4.51 -21.01 -15.24
CA GLU A 163 5.33 -20.58 -16.38
C GLU A 163 5.23 -19.08 -16.61
N LYS A 164 4.01 -18.51 -16.61
CA LYS A 164 3.80 -17.06 -16.74
C LYS A 164 4.44 -16.26 -15.60
N ILE A 165 4.45 -16.81 -14.38
CA ILE A 165 5.15 -16.20 -13.24
C ILE A 165 6.66 -16.22 -13.45
N ALA A 166 7.21 -17.32 -13.97
CA ALA A 166 8.63 -17.45 -14.28
C ALA A 166 9.06 -16.47 -15.38
N ASP A 167 8.35 -16.42 -16.50
CA ASP A 167 8.61 -15.48 -17.60
C ASP A 167 8.57 -14.03 -17.12
N PHE A 168 7.55 -13.68 -16.35
CA PHE A 168 7.43 -12.33 -15.82
C PHE A 168 8.54 -12.01 -14.80
N THR A 169 8.98 -12.98 -14.00
CA THR A 169 10.12 -12.80 -13.09
C THR A 169 11.40 -12.52 -13.86
N LYS A 170 11.67 -13.25 -14.94
CA LYS A 170 12.83 -13.00 -15.82
C LYS A 170 12.82 -11.58 -16.38
N LEU A 171 11.66 -11.12 -16.86
CA LEU A 171 11.48 -9.74 -17.32
C LEU A 171 11.76 -8.69 -16.23
N LEU A 172 11.38 -8.97 -14.97
CA LEU A 172 11.67 -8.09 -13.83
C LEU A 172 13.16 -8.05 -13.51
N ASP A 173 13.84 -9.20 -13.57
CA ASP A 173 15.29 -9.30 -13.35
C ASP A 173 16.03 -8.48 -14.40
N GLU A 174 15.68 -8.63 -15.69
CA GLU A 174 16.27 -7.89 -16.81
C GLU A 174 16.03 -6.36 -16.72
N ASN A 175 14.88 -5.93 -16.20
CA ASN A 175 14.55 -4.50 -16.11
C ASN A 175 14.97 -3.82 -14.79
N GLY A 176 15.54 -4.59 -13.85
CA GLY A 176 15.96 -4.10 -12.54
C GLY A 176 14.81 -3.75 -11.60
N TYR A 177 13.68 -4.47 -11.71
CA TYR A 177 12.48 -4.31 -10.89
C TYR A 177 11.84 -2.92 -10.96
N LYS A 178 11.88 -2.28 -12.13
CA LYS A 178 11.25 -0.97 -12.34
C LYS A 178 9.73 -1.12 -12.44
N ALA A 179 9.00 -0.18 -11.84
CA ALA A 179 7.54 -0.15 -11.98
C ALA A 179 7.12 0.20 -13.41
N GLY A 180 6.31 -0.68 -14.01
CA GLY A 180 5.60 -0.41 -15.25
C GLY A 180 4.27 0.34 -15.05
N ALA A 181 3.58 0.58 -16.17
CA ALA A 181 2.18 0.99 -16.16
C ALA A 181 1.27 -0.15 -15.63
N HIS A 182 0.01 0.18 -15.31
CA HIS A 182 -1.00 -0.87 -15.12
C HIS A 182 -1.28 -1.57 -16.46
N SER A 183 -1.72 -2.83 -16.38
CA SER A 183 -2.12 -3.56 -17.59
C SER A 183 -3.23 -2.82 -18.35
N ARG A 184 -3.33 -3.04 -19.67
CA ARG A 184 -4.40 -2.44 -20.49
C ARG A 184 -5.78 -2.83 -19.96
N THR A 185 -5.92 -4.10 -19.53
CA THR A 185 -7.15 -4.63 -18.93
C THR A 185 -7.52 -3.88 -17.66
N TYR A 186 -6.57 -3.70 -16.73
CA TYR A 186 -6.80 -2.98 -15.48
C TYR A 186 -7.16 -1.51 -15.72
N ARG A 187 -6.46 -0.84 -16.65
CA ARG A 187 -6.75 0.55 -17.00
C ARG A 187 -8.14 0.74 -17.57
N ARG A 188 -8.56 -0.16 -18.47
CA ARG A 188 -9.89 -0.10 -19.11
C ARG A 188 -11.01 -0.34 -18.11
N LEU A 189 -10.88 -1.35 -17.24
CA LEU A 189 -11.95 -1.78 -16.35
C LEU A 189 -12.06 -0.94 -15.08
N TYR A 190 -10.92 -0.53 -14.50
CA TYR A 190 -10.88 0.07 -13.17
C TYR A 190 -10.44 1.54 -13.17
N LYS A 191 -10.03 2.07 -14.33
CA LYS A 191 -9.67 3.49 -14.54
C LYS A 191 -8.84 4.06 -13.37
N PRO A 192 -7.69 3.44 -13.00
CA PRO A 192 -6.96 3.78 -11.79
C PRO A 192 -6.49 5.23 -11.82
N SER A 193 -6.97 6.03 -10.89
CA SER A 193 -6.50 7.39 -10.64
C SER A 193 -6.33 7.56 -9.14
N TYR A 194 -5.10 7.31 -8.67
CA TYR A 194 -4.79 7.23 -7.26
C TYR A 194 -3.56 8.06 -6.89
N ARG A 195 -3.49 8.46 -5.62
CA ARG A 195 -2.26 8.94 -4.98
C ARG A 195 -1.95 8.20 -3.70
N LEU A 196 -0.67 8.05 -3.41
CA LEU A 196 -0.20 7.33 -2.25
C LEU A 196 0.00 8.29 -1.09
N ILE A 197 -0.64 8.00 0.04
CA ILE A 197 -0.44 8.74 1.28
C ILE A 197 -0.27 7.79 2.47
N CYS A 198 0.41 8.26 3.51
CA CYS A 198 0.42 7.57 4.80
C CYS A 198 -0.98 7.60 5.42
N ARG A 199 -1.44 6.46 5.94
CA ARG A 199 -2.78 6.29 6.52
C ARG A 199 -3.08 7.31 7.62
N LYS A 200 -2.08 7.69 8.42
CA LYS A 200 -2.21 8.69 9.50
C LYS A 200 -2.74 10.04 9.00
N PHE A 201 -2.58 10.37 7.72
CA PHE A 201 -3.05 11.63 7.15
C PHE A 201 -4.51 11.59 6.70
N LEU A 202 -5.17 10.42 6.71
CA LEU A 202 -6.59 10.32 6.34
C LEU A 202 -7.51 11.10 7.29
N SER A 203 -7.11 11.31 8.55
CA SER A 203 -7.89 12.11 9.51
C SER A 203 -7.99 13.59 9.12
N LEU A 204 -7.12 14.07 8.22
CA LEU A 204 -7.15 15.46 7.75
C LEU A 204 -8.21 15.68 6.65
N PHE A 205 -8.79 14.62 6.10
CA PHE A 205 -9.84 14.72 5.08
C PHE A 205 -11.19 15.22 5.60
N THR A 206 -11.40 15.20 6.93
CA THR A 206 -12.67 15.55 7.59
C THR A 206 -12.61 16.92 8.27
N SER A 207 -11.71 17.80 7.82
CA SER A 207 -11.60 19.18 8.30
C SER A 207 -12.29 20.13 7.34
#